data_AF-A0A6B3MU37-F1
#
_entry.id   AF-A0A6B3MU37-F1
#
_cell.length_a   1.000
_cell.length_b   1.000
_cell.length_c   1.000
_cell.angle_alpha   90.00
_cell.angle_beta   90.00
_cell.angle_gamma   90.00
#
_symmetry.space_group_name_H-M   'P 1'
#
loop_
_entity.id
_entity.type
_entity.pdbx_description
1 polymer ?
#
loop_
_entity_poly.entity_id
_entity_poly.type
_entity_poly.pdbx_seq_one_letter_code
_entity_poly.pdbx_strand_id
1 'polypeptide(L)'
;MRILDFYESLIGKKMMIIVDNHQLRSYLDREGYQTILFDDYDFRNREAAFVVFSDYDYHDRLKELWNVSESTVVHLPAVKFDGSFEGIVYSLERLLEANSLNLEQGLVLRSKTYNKIAEVQGGLYLSDDRGSQLKCQLAESLEVANAEDELQAGWFYSIAELWESSVVNIKGNKSSFSVEGIFYFDGILYSANKRVIKERNQMALKALSERIASSQEKYIELEDNSVTRLVLDGRDETSALLDVELHPERQLSLTEMAFGCNTGIVTCVDWEVNSVMNEGIYGMHLGTGIPNKSPHIDFISKTLKLV
;
A
#
# COMPACT_ATOMS: atom_id res chain seq x y z
N MET A 1 -17.78 11.41 5.83
CA MET A 1 -18.12 11.31 4.38
C MET A 1 -17.97 9.85 3.98
N ARG A 2 -18.90 9.22 3.26
CA ARG A 2 -18.69 7.82 2.84
C ARG A 2 -17.57 7.74 1.81
N ILE A 3 -16.77 6.67 1.87
CA ILE A 3 -15.67 6.45 0.92
C ILE A 3 -16.17 6.49 -0.53
N LEU A 4 -17.35 5.89 -0.80
CA LEU A 4 -17.94 5.90 -2.14
C LEU A 4 -18.23 7.33 -2.63
N ASP A 5 -18.82 8.18 -1.80
CA ASP A 5 -19.15 9.57 -2.16
C ASP A 5 -17.87 10.40 -2.44
N PHE A 6 -16.81 10.16 -1.66
CA PHE A 6 -15.50 10.76 -1.89
C PHE A 6 -14.96 10.36 -3.27
N TYR A 7 -14.95 9.06 -3.56
CA TYR A 7 -14.38 8.52 -4.78
C TYR A 7 -15.16 8.95 -6.03
N GLU A 8 -16.50 8.91 -5.98
CA GLU A 8 -17.36 9.42 -7.05
C GLU A 8 -17.11 10.91 -7.32
N SER A 9 -16.85 11.69 -6.28
CA SER A 9 -16.51 13.11 -6.41
C SER A 9 -15.13 13.31 -7.05
N LEU A 10 -14.16 12.47 -6.69
CA LEU A 10 -12.82 12.47 -7.29
C LEU A 10 -12.90 12.12 -8.77
N ILE A 11 -13.43 10.94 -9.14
CA ILE A 11 -13.49 10.51 -10.55
C ILE A 11 -14.41 11.41 -11.38
N GLY A 12 -15.48 11.94 -10.77
CA GLY A 12 -16.37 12.90 -11.39
C GLY A 12 -15.77 14.29 -11.59
N LYS A 13 -14.51 14.51 -11.18
CA LYS A 13 -13.79 15.80 -11.27
C LYS A 13 -14.50 16.93 -10.54
N LYS A 14 -15.24 16.60 -9.47
CA LYS A 14 -16.02 17.55 -8.65
C LYS A 14 -15.29 17.97 -7.39
N MET A 15 -14.12 17.39 -7.12
CA MET A 15 -13.32 17.63 -5.94
C MET A 15 -12.05 18.40 -6.30
N MET A 16 -11.59 19.24 -5.37
CA MET A 16 -10.30 19.89 -5.44
C MET A 16 -9.17 18.87 -5.25
N ILE A 17 -8.20 18.86 -6.16
CA ILE A 17 -6.93 18.14 -5.98
C ILE A 17 -5.86 19.11 -5.53
N ILE A 18 -5.28 18.84 -4.37
CA ILE A 18 -4.18 19.59 -3.80
C ILE A 18 -2.87 18.96 -4.27
N VAL A 19 -1.98 19.76 -4.84
CA VAL A 19 -0.68 19.32 -5.34
C VAL A 19 0.45 20.17 -4.78
N ASP A 20 1.65 19.62 -4.74
CA ASP A 20 2.83 20.30 -4.19
C ASP A 20 3.72 21.01 -5.22
N ASN A 21 3.44 20.83 -6.51
CA ASN A 21 4.22 21.45 -7.58
C ASN A 21 3.40 21.80 -8.82
N HIS A 22 3.91 22.76 -9.60
CA HIS A 22 3.25 23.27 -10.80
C HIS A 22 3.18 22.26 -11.96
N GLN A 23 4.07 21.28 -12.02
CA GLN A 23 4.07 20.27 -13.09
C GLN A 23 2.85 19.36 -12.93
N LEU A 24 2.59 18.85 -11.72
CA LEU A 24 1.39 18.07 -11.40
C LEU A 24 0.12 18.89 -11.59
N ARG A 25 0.13 20.16 -11.13
CA ARG A 25 -0.98 21.09 -11.34
C ARG A 25 -1.35 21.20 -12.82
N SER A 26 -0.35 21.48 -13.66
CA SER A 26 -0.53 21.64 -15.10
C SER A 26 -1.03 20.36 -15.78
N TYR A 27 -0.61 19.20 -15.31
CA TYR A 27 -1.09 17.92 -15.82
C TYR A 27 -2.56 17.69 -15.46
N LEU A 28 -2.90 17.77 -14.19
CA LEU A 28 -4.27 17.53 -13.71
C LEU A 28 -5.28 18.57 -14.23
N ASP A 29 -4.86 19.84 -14.40
CA ASP A 29 -5.69 20.88 -15.03
C ASP A 29 -6.01 20.52 -16.49
N ARG A 30 -5.05 19.97 -17.25
CA ARG A 30 -5.29 19.47 -18.62
C ARG A 30 -6.20 18.25 -18.65
N GLU A 31 -6.09 17.40 -17.64
CA GLU A 31 -7.01 16.29 -17.42
C GLU A 31 -8.39 16.76 -16.92
N GLY A 32 -8.60 18.07 -16.71
CA GLY A 32 -9.89 18.68 -16.38
C GLY A 32 -10.25 18.61 -14.91
N TYR A 33 -9.30 18.32 -14.02
CA TYR A 33 -9.49 18.43 -12.58
C TYR A 33 -9.37 19.89 -12.11
N GLN A 34 -10.02 20.19 -11.00
CA GLN A 34 -9.78 21.43 -10.27
C GLN A 34 -8.57 21.23 -9.38
N THR A 35 -7.55 22.07 -9.51
CA THR A 35 -6.31 21.92 -8.75
C THR A 35 -5.92 23.20 -8.01
N ILE A 36 -5.25 23.01 -6.89
CA ILE A 36 -4.68 24.09 -6.07
C ILE A 36 -3.33 23.64 -5.51
N LEU A 37 -2.41 24.60 -5.32
CA LEU A 37 -1.15 24.30 -4.65
C LEU A 37 -1.39 24.10 -3.16
N PHE A 38 -0.61 23.23 -2.54
CA PHE A 38 -0.70 22.93 -1.11
C PHE A 38 -0.63 24.19 -0.24
N ASP A 39 0.24 25.13 -0.59
CA ASP A 39 0.43 26.39 0.16
C ASP A 39 -0.76 27.34 0.08
N ASP A 40 -1.61 27.18 -0.93
CA ASP A 40 -2.76 28.05 -1.18
C ASP A 40 -4.08 27.48 -0.62
N TYR A 41 -4.07 26.24 -0.10
CA TYR A 41 -5.27 25.57 0.41
C TYR A 41 -5.49 25.78 1.91
N ASP A 42 -6.73 26.12 2.29
CA ASP A 42 -7.13 26.23 3.70
C ASP A 42 -7.75 24.92 4.20
N PHE A 43 -6.95 24.12 4.91
CA PHE A 43 -7.35 22.85 5.54
C PHE A 43 -8.39 22.96 6.67
N ARG A 44 -8.96 24.16 6.90
CA ARG A 44 -10.07 24.40 7.83
C ARG A 44 -11.41 24.65 7.12
N ASN A 45 -11.45 24.59 5.79
CA ASN A 45 -12.65 24.90 5.01
C ASN A 45 -13.76 23.82 5.09
N ARG A 46 -13.53 22.70 5.79
CA ARG A 46 -14.47 21.57 5.98
C ARG A 46 -14.86 20.83 4.71
N GLU A 47 -14.10 21.01 3.63
CA GLU A 47 -14.31 20.28 2.39
C GLU A 47 -13.58 18.94 2.39
N ALA A 48 -13.94 18.06 1.45
CA ALA A 48 -13.12 16.90 1.13
C ALA A 48 -12.09 17.28 0.08
N ALA A 49 -10.87 16.78 0.23
CA ALA A 49 -9.80 17.01 -0.72
C ALA A 49 -8.98 15.74 -0.99
N PHE A 50 -8.48 15.65 -2.22
CA PHE A 50 -7.50 14.65 -2.59
C PHE A 50 -6.13 15.31 -2.69
N VAL A 51 -5.14 14.79 -1.98
CA VAL A 51 -3.79 15.38 -1.94
C VAL A 51 -2.81 14.48 -2.68
N VAL A 52 -2.05 15.03 -3.61
CA VAL A 52 -0.95 14.33 -4.31
C VAL A 52 0.34 15.06 -4.00
N PHE A 53 1.29 14.38 -3.36
CA PHE A 53 2.59 14.96 -3.00
C PHE A 53 3.76 14.06 -3.40
N SER A 54 4.77 14.69 -3.99
CA SER A 54 6.05 14.15 -4.45
C SER A 54 7.23 14.58 -3.56
N ASP A 55 7.04 15.51 -2.62
CA ASP A 55 8.08 15.95 -1.68
C ASP A 55 7.75 15.63 -0.20
N TYR A 56 8.80 15.30 0.57
CA TYR A 56 8.73 14.98 1.99
C TYR A 56 8.40 16.19 2.84
N ASP A 57 8.74 17.40 2.40
CA ASP A 57 8.42 18.62 3.14
C ASP A 57 6.89 18.81 3.26
N TYR A 58 6.14 18.49 2.19
CA TYR A 58 4.67 18.54 2.21
C TYR A 58 4.05 17.34 2.92
N HIS A 59 4.67 16.17 2.86
CA HIS A 59 4.27 15.02 3.68
C HIS A 59 4.37 15.32 5.18
N ASP A 60 5.47 15.95 5.61
CA ASP A 60 5.68 16.29 7.01
C ASP A 60 4.72 17.40 7.46
N ARG A 61 4.50 18.43 6.63
CA ARG A 61 3.47 19.46 6.88
C ARG A 61 2.06 18.89 6.91
N LEU A 62 1.72 17.93 6.04
CA LEU A 62 0.43 17.27 6.09
C LEU A 62 0.25 16.57 7.44
N LYS A 63 1.28 15.86 7.95
CA LYS A 63 1.22 15.24 9.29
C LYS A 63 0.99 16.24 10.42
N GLU A 64 1.55 17.44 10.33
CA GLU A 64 1.30 18.50 11.34
C GLU A 64 -0.17 18.94 11.40
N LEU A 65 -0.93 18.72 10.32
CA LEU A 65 -2.36 19.03 10.26
C LEU A 65 -3.23 17.93 10.89
N TRP A 66 -2.65 16.83 11.37
CA TRP A 66 -3.39 15.71 11.94
C TRP A 66 -4.15 16.17 13.20
N ASN A 67 -5.43 15.78 13.32
CA ASN A 67 -6.37 16.25 14.36
C ASN A 67 -6.69 17.76 14.36
N VAL A 68 -6.07 18.56 13.50
CA VAL A 68 -6.27 20.02 13.43
C VAL A 68 -7.01 20.43 12.17
N SER A 69 -6.85 19.68 11.08
CA SER A 69 -7.62 19.90 9.86
C SER A 69 -9.11 19.66 10.11
N GLU A 70 -9.95 20.58 9.63
CA GLU A 70 -11.39 20.39 9.63
C GLU A 70 -11.88 19.72 8.32
N SER A 71 -10.97 19.52 7.37
CA SER A 71 -11.21 18.88 6.06
C SER A 71 -11.10 17.36 6.16
N THR A 72 -11.78 16.65 5.26
CA THR A 72 -11.62 15.20 5.07
C THR A 72 -10.60 14.97 3.96
N VAL A 73 -9.49 14.31 4.25
CA VAL A 73 -8.36 14.25 3.32
C VAL A 73 -7.98 12.80 3.03
N VAL A 74 -7.96 12.46 1.74
CA VAL A 74 -7.36 11.23 1.23
C VAL A 74 -6.15 11.64 0.40
N HIS A 75 -5.06 10.89 0.45
CA HIS A 75 -3.84 11.23 -0.25
C HIS A 75 -3.26 10.09 -1.07
N LEU A 76 -2.56 10.47 -2.14
CA LEU A 76 -1.64 9.64 -2.90
C LEU A 76 -0.21 10.03 -2.47
N PRO A 77 0.42 9.25 -1.56
CA PRO A 77 1.68 9.65 -0.94
C PRO A 77 2.89 9.25 -1.79
N ALA A 78 2.96 9.71 -3.04
CA ALA A 78 3.95 9.26 -4.03
C ALA A 78 5.39 9.42 -3.56
N VAL A 79 5.69 10.46 -2.77
CA VAL A 79 7.03 10.66 -2.22
C VAL A 79 7.57 9.44 -1.44
N LYS A 80 6.69 8.67 -0.79
CA LYS A 80 7.10 7.47 -0.05
C LYS A 80 7.54 6.34 -0.97
N PHE A 81 7.06 6.35 -2.21
CA PHE A 81 7.21 5.31 -3.23
C PHE A 81 8.03 5.86 -4.42
N ASP A 82 7.52 5.80 -5.64
CA ASP A 82 8.02 6.57 -6.77
C ASP A 82 7.39 7.98 -6.82
N GLY A 83 8.18 8.98 -6.43
CA GLY A 83 7.79 10.39 -6.43
C GLY A 83 8.08 11.12 -7.75
N SER A 84 8.55 10.41 -8.78
CA SER A 84 8.72 10.98 -10.11
C SER A 84 7.38 11.38 -10.72
N PHE A 85 7.41 12.29 -11.69
CA PHE A 85 6.20 12.70 -12.39
C PHE A 85 5.53 11.50 -13.09
N GLU A 86 6.34 10.64 -13.72
CA GLU A 86 5.91 9.43 -14.41
C GLU A 86 5.27 8.42 -13.44
N GLY A 87 5.90 8.18 -12.27
CA GLY A 87 5.34 7.30 -11.24
C GLY A 87 4.02 7.81 -10.67
N ILE A 88 3.86 9.13 -10.53
CA ILE A 88 2.61 9.74 -10.09
C ILE A 88 1.52 9.61 -11.15
N VAL A 89 1.85 9.89 -12.42
CA VAL A 89 0.91 9.71 -13.54
C VAL A 89 0.46 8.25 -13.62
N TYR A 90 1.38 7.29 -13.56
CA TYR A 90 1.04 5.87 -13.51
C TYR A 90 0.07 5.57 -12.36
N SER A 91 0.36 6.08 -11.16
CA SER A 91 -0.48 5.84 -9.98
C SER A 91 -1.89 6.41 -10.16
N LEU A 92 -2.01 7.62 -10.72
CA LEU A 92 -3.31 8.22 -11.04
C LEU A 92 -4.05 7.41 -12.10
N GLU A 93 -3.39 6.96 -13.16
CA GLU A 93 -4.02 6.13 -14.20
C GLU A 93 -4.56 4.82 -13.62
N ARG A 94 -3.79 4.11 -12.78
CA ARG A 94 -4.27 2.87 -12.12
C ARG A 94 -5.47 3.15 -11.20
N LEU A 95 -5.48 4.29 -10.51
CA LEU A 95 -6.64 4.73 -9.72
C LEU A 95 -7.88 4.95 -10.62
N LEU A 96 -7.73 5.61 -11.76
CA LEU A 96 -8.85 5.84 -12.68
C LEU A 96 -9.33 4.55 -13.35
N GLU A 97 -8.42 3.63 -13.70
CA GLU A 97 -8.76 2.32 -14.24
C GLU A 97 -9.51 1.45 -13.23
N ALA A 98 -9.13 1.51 -11.94
CA ALA A 98 -9.86 0.83 -10.87
C ALA A 98 -11.35 1.20 -10.85
N ASN A 99 -11.70 2.43 -11.22
CA ASN A 99 -13.09 2.88 -11.30
C ASN A 99 -13.89 2.18 -12.40
N SER A 100 -13.25 1.72 -13.49
CA SER A 100 -13.95 1.03 -14.58
C SER A 100 -14.65 -0.26 -14.13
N LEU A 101 -14.24 -0.83 -12.98
CA LEU A 101 -14.76 -2.07 -12.42
C LEU A 101 -15.46 -1.91 -11.04
N ASN A 102 -15.88 -0.67 -10.70
CA ASN A 102 -16.72 -0.25 -9.56
C ASN A 102 -16.11 -0.44 -8.15
N LEU A 103 -15.70 0.67 -7.51
CA LEU A 103 -15.24 0.74 -6.11
C LEU A 103 -16.21 0.11 -5.11
N GLU A 104 -17.51 0.22 -5.32
CA GLU A 104 -18.52 -0.39 -4.45
C GLU A 104 -18.28 -1.90 -4.29
N GLN A 105 -17.91 -2.58 -5.37
CA GLN A 105 -17.58 -4.01 -5.32
C GLN A 105 -16.30 -4.26 -4.53
N GLY A 106 -15.30 -3.40 -4.69
CA GLY A 106 -14.07 -3.42 -3.90
C GLY A 106 -14.33 -3.28 -2.41
N LEU A 107 -15.16 -2.32 -2.00
CA LEU A 107 -15.55 -2.11 -0.60
C LEU A 107 -16.35 -3.29 -0.03
N VAL A 108 -17.27 -3.86 -0.81
CA VAL A 108 -18.00 -5.07 -0.41
C VAL A 108 -17.04 -6.24 -0.20
N LEU A 109 -16.08 -6.42 -1.10
CA LEU A 109 -15.05 -7.46 -0.99
C LEU A 109 -14.15 -7.23 0.22
N ARG A 110 -13.76 -5.98 0.48
CA ARG A 110 -12.99 -5.56 1.66
C ARG A 110 -13.70 -5.93 2.95
N SER A 111 -14.97 -5.53 3.11
CA SER A 111 -15.76 -5.86 4.30
C SER A 111 -15.97 -7.36 4.47
N LYS A 112 -16.21 -8.10 3.38
CA LYS A 112 -16.28 -9.58 3.43
C LYS A 112 -14.96 -10.20 3.88
N THR A 113 -13.83 -9.66 3.45
CA THR A 113 -12.51 -10.16 3.78
C THR A 113 -12.21 -9.95 5.26
N TYR A 114 -12.46 -8.76 5.80
CA TYR A 114 -12.36 -8.51 7.25
C TYR A 114 -13.25 -9.46 8.06
N ASN A 115 -14.51 -9.67 7.65
CA ASN A 115 -15.41 -10.58 8.36
C ASN A 115 -14.87 -12.02 8.38
N LYS A 116 -14.39 -12.53 7.24
CA LYS A 116 -13.78 -13.87 7.16
C LYS A 116 -12.56 -14.01 8.06
N ILE A 117 -11.70 -12.98 8.10
CA ILE A 117 -10.53 -12.96 8.99
C ILE A 117 -10.98 -12.97 10.46
N ALA A 118 -12.01 -12.21 10.82
CA ALA A 118 -12.50 -12.14 12.19
C ALA A 118 -13.24 -13.42 12.66
N GLU A 119 -13.88 -14.14 11.73
CA GLU A 119 -14.69 -15.33 12.04
C GLU A 119 -13.88 -16.63 12.07
N VAL A 120 -12.67 -16.67 11.51
CA VAL A 120 -11.91 -17.92 11.42
C VAL A 120 -11.41 -18.39 12.78
N GLN A 121 -11.66 -19.66 13.09
CA GLN A 121 -11.12 -20.32 14.28
C GLN A 121 -9.91 -21.17 13.91
N GLY A 122 -8.79 -20.98 14.62
CA GLY A 122 -7.59 -21.81 14.44
C GLY A 122 -6.64 -21.39 13.30
N GLY A 123 -6.90 -20.25 12.65
CA GLY A 123 -6.04 -19.65 11.62
C GLY A 123 -6.51 -19.88 10.18
N LEU A 124 -5.88 -19.17 9.25
CA LEU A 124 -6.10 -19.27 7.81
C LEU A 124 -5.10 -20.24 7.18
N TYR A 125 -5.58 -21.06 6.25
CA TYR A 125 -4.75 -21.90 5.39
C TYR A 125 -4.99 -21.48 3.95
N LEU A 126 -3.96 -20.96 3.30
CA LEU A 126 -4.05 -20.38 1.97
C LEU A 126 -3.12 -21.13 1.03
N SER A 127 -3.61 -21.46 -0.17
CA SER A 127 -2.80 -22.07 -1.21
C SER A 127 -3.23 -21.62 -2.60
N ASP A 128 -2.30 -21.67 -3.55
CA ASP A 128 -2.57 -21.43 -4.96
C ASP A 128 -1.85 -22.43 -5.88
N ASP A 129 -2.16 -22.36 -7.16
CA ASP A 129 -1.62 -23.28 -8.18
C ASP A 129 -0.13 -23.05 -8.47
N ARG A 130 0.47 -21.95 -7.97
CA ARG A 130 1.91 -21.68 -8.07
C ARG A 130 2.72 -22.43 -7.02
N GLY A 131 2.05 -23.02 -6.04
CA GLY A 131 2.70 -23.71 -4.93
C GLY A 131 2.80 -22.88 -3.66
N SER A 132 2.13 -21.72 -3.58
CA SER A 132 1.99 -21.03 -2.29
C SER A 132 1.25 -21.93 -1.32
N GLN A 133 1.76 -22.03 -0.10
CA GLN A 133 1.14 -22.76 0.99
C GLN A 133 1.45 -22.01 2.27
N LEU A 134 0.46 -21.28 2.78
CA LEU A 134 0.59 -20.46 3.98
C LEU A 134 -0.32 -20.96 5.08
N LYS A 135 0.25 -21.01 6.28
CA LYS A 135 -0.48 -21.15 7.53
C LYS A 135 -0.39 -19.82 8.28
N CYS A 136 -1.49 -19.10 8.37
CA CYS A 136 -1.58 -17.85 9.10
C CYS A 136 -2.32 -18.08 10.42
N GLN A 137 -1.63 -17.97 11.54
CA GLN A 137 -2.28 -17.97 12.86
C GLN A 137 -2.71 -16.55 13.19
N LEU A 138 -3.91 -16.38 13.73
CA LEU A 138 -4.47 -15.09 14.12
C LEU A 138 -4.57 -15.02 15.64
N ALA A 139 -4.26 -13.86 16.21
CA ALA A 139 -4.49 -13.56 17.61
C ALA A 139 -5.98 -13.30 17.88
N GLU A 140 -6.37 -13.36 19.15
CA GLU A 140 -7.76 -13.03 19.57
C GLU A 140 -8.11 -11.56 19.32
N SER A 141 -7.12 -10.67 19.35
CA SER A 141 -7.27 -9.26 19.06
C SER A 141 -6.42 -8.91 17.84
N LEU A 142 -7.08 -8.38 16.82
CA LEU A 142 -6.41 -7.94 15.59
C LEU A 142 -6.18 -6.43 15.61
N GLU A 143 -5.01 -6.02 15.16
CA GLU A 143 -4.70 -4.63 14.84
C GLU A 143 -4.95 -4.46 13.33
N VAL A 144 -5.84 -3.54 12.97
CA VAL A 144 -6.20 -3.24 11.58
C VAL A 144 -5.90 -1.77 11.28
N ALA A 145 -5.45 -1.48 10.07
CA ALA A 145 -5.12 -0.10 9.67
C ALA A 145 -6.38 0.75 9.53
N ASN A 146 -7.31 0.30 8.70
CA ASN A 146 -8.59 0.97 8.46
C ASN A 146 -9.65 -0.05 7.98
N ALA A 147 -10.71 -0.23 8.76
CA ALA A 147 -11.83 -1.08 8.42
C ALA A 147 -13.15 -0.30 8.24
N GLU A 148 -13.10 1.03 8.33
CA GLU A 148 -14.30 1.87 8.24
C GLU A 148 -14.64 2.19 6.79
N ASP A 149 -15.94 2.34 6.51
CA ASP A 149 -16.47 2.80 5.23
C ASP A 149 -16.72 4.32 5.20
N GLU A 150 -16.43 5.00 6.32
CA GLU A 150 -16.58 6.43 6.49
C GLU A 150 -15.23 7.12 6.72
N LEU A 151 -15.01 8.19 5.98
CA LEU A 151 -13.89 9.10 6.14
C LEU A 151 -14.25 10.20 7.13
N GLN A 152 -13.33 10.47 8.06
CA GLN A 152 -13.48 11.46 9.10
C GLN A 152 -12.60 12.69 8.83
N ALA A 153 -13.08 13.87 9.22
CA ALA A 153 -12.27 15.08 9.19
C ALA A 153 -11.12 14.99 10.22
N GLY A 154 -9.98 15.60 9.90
CA GLY A 154 -8.79 15.59 10.75
C GLY A 154 -7.98 14.29 10.71
N TRP A 155 -8.43 13.31 9.93
CA TRP A 155 -7.70 12.08 9.60
C TRP A 155 -7.18 12.13 8.17
N PHE A 156 -6.04 11.46 7.95
CA PHE A 156 -5.40 11.35 6.65
C PHE A 156 -5.34 9.89 6.23
N TYR A 157 -6.07 9.59 5.16
CA TYR A 157 -6.18 8.24 4.62
C TYR A 157 -5.31 8.12 3.38
N SER A 158 -4.51 7.06 3.27
CA SER A 158 -3.91 6.68 2.00
C SER A 158 -4.98 6.16 1.06
N ILE A 159 -4.90 6.53 -0.22
CA ILE A 159 -5.85 6.04 -1.24
C ILE A 159 -5.83 4.51 -1.38
N ALA A 160 -4.72 3.86 -1.04
CA ALA A 160 -4.58 2.40 -1.07
C ALA A 160 -5.43 1.70 0.00
N GLU A 161 -5.66 2.33 1.15
CA GLU A 161 -6.49 1.77 2.25
C GLU A 161 -7.94 1.51 1.81
N LEU A 162 -8.41 2.21 0.78
CA LEU A 162 -9.75 2.02 0.22
C LEU A 162 -9.87 0.67 -0.51
N TRP A 163 -8.74 0.06 -0.86
CA TRP A 163 -8.63 -1.12 -1.71
C TRP A 163 -8.03 -2.32 -1.00
N GLU A 164 -7.87 -2.31 0.32
CA GLU A 164 -7.26 -3.42 1.03
C GLU A 164 -7.92 -3.73 2.37
N SER A 165 -7.83 -4.99 2.78
CA SER A 165 -8.10 -5.41 4.15
C SER A 165 -6.77 -5.76 4.80
N SER A 166 -6.27 -4.88 5.67
CA SER A 166 -4.92 -4.99 6.26
C SER A 166 -4.97 -5.33 7.75
N VAL A 167 -4.21 -6.37 8.12
CA VAL A 167 -3.93 -6.77 9.51
C VAL A 167 -2.44 -6.58 9.77
N VAL A 168 -2.11 -5.90 10.86
CA VAL A 168 -0.73 -5.44 11.15
C VAL A 168 -0.23 -5.91 12.51
N ASN A 169 1.09 -5.99 12.66
CA ASN A 169 1.78 -6.37 13.89
C ASN A 169 2.45 -5.13 14.54
N ILE A 170 1.65 -4.11 14.92
CA ILE A 170 2.17 -2.82 15.44
C ILE A 170 2.78 -3.00 16.84
N LYS A 171 2.02 -3.56 17.79
CA LYS A 171 2.45 -3.68 19.20
C LYS A 171 3.64 -4.60 19.41
N GLY A 172 3.80 -5.64 18.60
CA GLY A 172 4.85 -6.64 18.79
C GLY A 172 4.99 -7.58 17.61
N ASN A 173 6.03 -8.41 17.60
CA ASN A 173 6.08 -9.51 16.63
C ASN A 173 4.93 -10.46 16.95
N LYS A 174 4.11 -10.79 15.95
CA LYS A 174 2.92 -11.64 16.10
C LYS A 174 1.87 -11.13 17.07
N SER A 175 1.73 -9.80 17.21
CA SER A 175 0.68 -9.22 18.05
C SER A 175 -0.73 -9.43 17.50
N SER A 176 -0.87 -9.57 16.17
CA SER A 176 -2.13 -9.86 15.48
C SER A 176 -2.08 -11.16 14.68
N PHE A 177 -0.94 -11.47 14.06
CA PHE A 177 -0.83 -12.64 13.19
C PHE A 177 0.60 -13.22 13.12
N SER A 178 0.71 -14.50 12.78
CA SER A 178 1.98 -15.12 12.38
C SER A 178 1.81 -15.96 11.13
N VAL A 179 2.76 -15.91 10.20
CA VAL A 179 2.72 -16.70 8.96
C VAL A 179 3.89 -17.68 8.89
N GLU A 180 3.61 -18.89 8.42
CA GLU A 180 4.59 -19.92 8.06
C GLU A 180 4.29 -20.46 6.65
N GLY A 181 5.33 -20.85 5.92
CA GLY A 181 5.21 -21.57 4.66
C GLY A 181 5.88 -20.86 3.47
N ILE A 182 5.35 -21.09 2.27
CA ILE A 182 5.92 -20.56 1.02
C ILE A 182 4.91 -19.60 0.39
N PHE A 183 5.37 -18.41 0.02
CA PHE A 183 4.55 -17.39 -0.63
C PHE A 183 5.13 -17.01 -1.98
N TYR A 184 4.47 -17.42 -3.07
CA TYR A 184 4.77 -16.94 -4.41
C TYR A 184 4.16 -15.57 -4.64
N PHE A 185 4.92 -14.67 -5.23
CA PHE A 185 4.51 -13.29 -5.48
C PHE A 185 4.79 -12.87 -6.93
N ASP A 186 4.21 -11.75 -7.35
CA ASP A 186 4.29 -11.22 -8.71
C ASP A 186 5.29 -10.07 -8.81
N GLY A 187 5.33 -9.22 -7.80
CA GLY A 187 6.29 -8.13 -7.66
C GLY A 187 6.37 -7.64 -6.23
N ILE A 188 7.16 -6.58 -6.04
CA ILE A 188 7.28 -5.90 -4.75
C ILE A 188 6.88 -4.44 -4.84
N LEU A 189 6.51 -3.90 -3.70
CA LEU A 189 6.39 -2.48 -3.44
C LEU A 189 7.33 -2.13 -2.28
N TYR A 190 7.87 -0.92 -2.26
CA TYR A 190 8.61 -0.44 -1.10
C TYR A 190 8.30 1.01 -0.77
N SER A 191 8.28 1.32 0.52
CA SER A 191 8.01 2.66 1.02
C SER A 191 8.93 3.09 2.15
N ALA A 192 9.14 4.39 2.28
CA ALA A 192 9.84 4.98 3.42
C ALA A 192 9.16 6.28 3.85
N ASN A 193 8.83 6.41 5.14
CA ASN A 193 8.16 7.62 5.66
C ASN A 193 9.12 8.79 5.91
N LYS A 194 10.44 8.61 5.73
CA LYS A 194 11.45 9.66 5.93
C LYS A 194 12.41 9.71 4.76
N ARG A 195 12.74 10.93 4.31
CA ARG A 195 13.72 11.19 3.25
C ARG A 195 15.04 10.46 3.48
N VAL A 196 15.61 10.59 4.67
CA VAL A 196 16.89 9.95 5.03
C VAL A 196 16.88 8.42 4.93
N ILE A 197 15.75 7.77 5.24
CA ILE A 197 15.61 6.31 5.14
C ILE A 197 15.57 5.91 3.66
N LYS A 198 14.78 6.63 2.85
CA LYS A 198 14.67 6.39 1.41
C LYS A 198 16.02 6.54 0.71
N GLU A 199 16.72 7.64 0.96
CA GLU A 199 18.00 7.95 0.31
C GLU A 199 19.08 6.92 0.65
N ARG A 200 19.20 6.51 1.93
CA ARG A 200 20.18 5.50 2.35
C ARG A 200 19.97 4.15 1.68
N ASN A 201 18.71 3.79 1.41
CA ASN A 201 18.32 2.47 0.90
C ASN A 201 18.06 2.47 -0.61
N GLN A 202 18.13 3.64 -1.28
CA GLN A 202 17.69 3.79 -2.66
C GLN A 202 18.38 2.82 -3.63
N MET A 203 19.70 2.66 -3.52
CA MET A 203 20.46 1.75 -4.39
C MET A 203 20.09 0.29 -4.14
N ALA A 204 19.99 -0.13 -2.88
CA ALA A 204 19.65 -1.49 -2.51
C ALA A 204 18.22 -1.85 -2.95
N LEU A 205 17.24 -0.97 -2.66
CA LEU A 205 15.84 -1.14 -3.06
C LEU A 205 15.67 -1.19 -4.58
N LYS A 206 16.37 -0.31 -5.31
CA LYS A 206 16.36 -0.32 -6.77
C LYS A 206 16.92 -1.63 -7.32
N ALA A 207 18.09 -2.07 -6.84
CA ALA A 207 18.70 -3.32 -7.27
C ALA A 207 17.83 -4.55 -6.97
N LEU A 208 17.18 -4.57 -5.79
CA LEU A 208 16.22 -5.60 -5.41
C LEU A 208 15.00 -5.61 -6.35
N SER A 209 14.41 -4.44 -6.61
CA SER A 209 13.25 -4.28 -7.49
C SER A 209 13.56 -4.74 -8.92
N GLU A 210 14.71 -4.35 -9.48
CA GLU A 210 15.14 -4.75 -10.82
C GLU A 210 15.35 -6.27 -10.93
N ARG A 211 15.98 -6.89 -9.92
CA ARG A 211 16.14 -8.36 -9.86
C ARG A 211 14.78 -9.06 -9.87
N ILE A 212 13.88 -8.64 -8.98
CA ILE A 212 12.54 -9.21 -8.85
C ILE A 212 11.71 -9.03 -10.11
N ALA A 213 11.76 -7.86 -10.74
CA ALA A 213 11.04 -7.58 -11.98
C ALA A 213 11.54 -8.48 -13.14
N SER A 214 12.85 -8.74 -13.19
CA SER A 214 13.45 -9.59 -14.23
C SER A 214 13.22 -11.10 -14.04
N SER A 215 12.84 -11.54 -12.84
CA SER A 215 12.64 -12.96 -12.52
C SER A 215 11.25 -13.47 -12.89
N GLN A 216 11.19 -14.72 -13.35
CA GLN A 216 9.96 -15.40 -13.74
C GLN A 216 9.35 -16.15 -12.56
N GLU A 217 10.17 -16.92 -11.85
CA GLU A 217 9.76 -17.61 -10.63
C GLU A 217 10.29 -16.85 -9.41
N LYS A 218 9.40 -16.48 -8.50
CA LYS A 218 9.76 -15.72 -7.31
C LYS A 218 8.88 -16.09 -6.12
N TYR A 219 9.52 -16.41 -5.00
CA TYR A 219 8.83 -16.72 -3.75
C TYR A 219 9.70 -16.39 -2.54
N ILE A 220 9.04 -16.28 -1.39
CA ILE A 220 9.69 -16.21 -0.08
C ILE A 220 9.34 -17.45 0.75
N GLU A 221 10.30 -17.92 1.52
CA GLU A 221 10.09 -18.92 2.58
C GLU A 221 9.92 -18.18 3.92
N LEU A 222 8.93 -18.60 4.68
CA LEU A 222 8.50 -17.98 5.93
C LEU A 222 8.58 -18.99 7.06
N GLU A 223 9.35 -18.66 8.09
CA GLU A 223 9.38 -19.39 9.34
C GLU A 223 9.18 -18.42 10.50
N ASP A 224 8.32 -18.80 11.44
CA ASP A 224 8.10 -18.04 12.67
C ASP A 224 7.77 -16.55 12.43
N ASN A 225 6.91 -16.26 11.45
CA ASN A 225 6.53 -14.92 11.01
C ASN A 225 7.68 -14.08 10.41
N SER A 226 8.75 -14.70 9.90
CA SER A 226 9.86 -13.97 9.29
C SER A 226 10.27 -14.58 7.95
N VAL A 227 10.67 -13.72 7.01
CA VAL A 227 11.28 -14.17 5.75
C VAL A 227 12.64 -14.77 6.07
N THR A 228 12.79 -16.07 5.81
CA THR A 228 14.06 -16.78 5.97
C THR A 228 14.81 -16.87 4.66
N ARG A 229 14.08 -16.98 3.53
CA ARG A 229 14.68 -17.05 2.20
C ARG A 229 13.90 -16.26 1.16
N LEU A 230 14.61 -15.56 0.28
CA LEU A 230 14.10 -15.05 -0.99
C LEU A 230 14.65 -15.93 -2.10
N VAL A 231 13.77 -16.52 -2.90
CA VAL A 231 14.18 -17.36 -4.03
C VAL A 231 13.71 -16.73 -5.34
N LEU A 232 14.65 -16.51 -6.25
CA LEU A 232 14.41 -15.97 -7.59
C LEU A 232 15.00 -16.94 -8.64
N ASP A 233 14.15 -17.47 -9.50
CA ASP A 233 14.48 -18.45 -10.55
C ASP A 233 15.32 -19.63 -10.00
N GLY A 234 14.89 -20.16 -8.84
CA GLY A 234 15.55 -21.27 -8.15
C GLY A 234 16.83 -20.93 -7.40
N ARG A 235 17.24 -19.65 -7.34
CA ARG A 235 18.44 -19.19 -6.62
C ARG A 235 18.08 -18.46 -5.34
N ASP A 236 18.83 -18.74 -4.28
CA ASP A 236 18.71 -18.01 -3.02
C ASP A 236 19.34 -16.61 -3.15
N GLU A 237 18.49 -15.60 -3.10
CA GLU A 237 18.84 -14.18 -3.23
C GLU A 237 18.57 -13.43 -1.91
N THR A 238 18.50 -14.14 -0.78
CA THR A 238 18.21 -13.55 0.54
C THR A 238 19.16 -12.41 0.91
N SER A 239 20.43 -12.50 0.49
CA SER A 239 21.40 -11.43 0.69
C SER A 239 20.95 -10.08 0.10
N ALA A 240 20.21 -10.07 -1.00
CA ALA A 240 19.69 -8.84 -1.60
C ALA A 240 18.63 -8.15 -0.72
N LEU A 241 17.87 -8.91 0.07
CA LEU A 241 16.98 -8.33 1.10
C LEU A 241 17.78 -7.79 2.28
N LEU A 242 18.85 -8.47 2.67
CA LEU A 242 19.71 -8.09 3.81
C LEU A 242 20.60 -6.87 3.52
N ASP A 243 20.77 -6.51 2.24
CA ASP A 243 21.44 -5.26 1.84
C ASP A 243 20.60 -4.00 2.14
N VAL A 244 19.30 -4.16 2.42
CA VAL A 244 18.42 -3.08 2.87
C VAL A 244 18.59 -2.89 4.39
N GLU A 245 18.63 -1.65 4.86
CA GLU A 245 18.67 -1.31 6.28
C GLU A 245 17.40 -1.79 6.98
N LEU A 246 17.53 -2.83 7.79
CA LEU A 246 16.41 -3.43 8.54
C LEU A 246 16.26 -2.83 9.94
N HIS A 247 15.03 -2.85 10.47
CA HIS A 247 14.81 -2.50 11.87
C HIS A 247 15.46 -3.54 12.80
N PRO A 248 16.29 -3.17 13.79
CA PRO A 248 17.06 -4.14 14.59
C PRO A 248 16.23 -5.21 15.29
N GLU A 249 15.03 -4.84 15.78
CA GLU A 249 14.16 -5.76 16.53
C GLU A 249 13.19 -6.55 15.65
N ARG A 250 12.91 -6.06 14.44
CA ARG A 250 11.93 -6.71 13.54
C ARG A 250 12.61 -7.45 12.40
N GLN A 251 13.80 -7.02 11.98
CA GLN A 251 14.53 -7.59 10.84
C GLN A 251 13.58 -7.84 9.65
N LEU A 252 13.46 -9.09 9.19
CA LEU A 252 12.55 -9.53 8.13
C LEU A 252 11.23 -10.13 8.66
N SER A 253 10.87 -9.88 9.91
CA SER A 253 9.57 -10.26 10.44
C SER A 253 8.45 -9.52 9.72
N LEU A 254 7.38 -10.27 9.42
CA LEU A 254 6.19 -9.71 8.81
C LEU A 254 5.51 -8.74 9.78
N THR A 255 5.34 -7.52 9.30
CA THR A 255 4.64 -6.43 9.98
C THR A 255 3.23 -6.27 9.47
N GLU A 256 2.93 -6.80 8.29
CA GLU A 256 1.64 -6.65 7.61
C GLU A 256 1.26 -7.92 6.85
N MET A 257 -0.03 -8.25 6.92
CA MET A 257 -0.69 -9.25 6.11
C MET A 257 -1.99 -8.63 5.62
N ALA A 258 -2.12 -8.47 4.31
CA ALA A 258 -3.29 -7.82 3.76
C ALA A 258 -3.77 -8.45 2.47
N PHE A 259 -5.00 -8.12 2.11
CA PHE A 259 -5.67 -8.61 0.92
C PHE A 259 -6.18 -7.43 0.11
N GLY A 260 -5.58 -7.23 -1.06
CA GLY A 260 -6.04 -6.24 -2.00
C GLY A 260 -7.39 -6.67 -2.61
N CYS A 261 -8.23 -5.70 -2.88
CA CYS A 261 -9.63 -5.83 -3.28
C CYS A 261 -9.90 -5.19 -4.65
N ASN A 262 -8.89 -4.59 -5.28
CA ASN A 262 -9.00 -3.94 -6.58
C ASN A 262 -8.84 -4.97 -7.71
N THR A 263 -9.98 -5.47 -8.20
CA THR A 263 -10.03 -6.36 -9.37
C THR A 263 -9.76 -5.60 -10.68
N GLY A 264 -9.85 -4.27 -10.64
CA GLY A 264 -9.76 -3.38 -11.80
C GLY A 264 -8.40 -3.36 -12.48
N ILE A 265 -7.33 -3.54 -11.70
CA ILE A 265 -5.96 -3.34 -12.17
C ILE A 265 -5.19 -4.64 -12.40
N VAL A 266 -5.83 -5.81 -12.23
CA VAL A 266 -5.16 -7.12 -12.21
C VAL A 266 -4.32 -7.41 -13.45
N THR A 267 -4.75 -6.90 -14.61
CA THR A 267 -4.15 -7.16 -15.92
C THR A 267 -3.22 -6.05 -16.41
N CYS A 268 -3.11 -4.92 -15.70
CA CYS A 268 -2.37 -3.74 -16.15
C CYS A 268 -1.36 -3.21 -15.12
N VAL A 269 -1.11 -3.94 -14.03
CA VAL A 269 -0.02 -3.60 -13.11
C VAL A 269 1.34 -3.79 -13.80
N ASP A 270 2.12 -2.72 -13.78
CA ASP A 270 3.54 -2.70 -14.08
C ASP A 270 4.34 -2.79 -12.76
N TRP A 271 5.12 -3.85 -12.62
CA TRP A 271 5.94 -4.11 -11.43
C TRP A 271 7.29 -3.37 -11.47
N GLU A 272 7.62 -2.71 -12.58
CA GLU A 272 8.80 -1.83 -12.65
C GLU A 272 8.51 -0.45 -12.01
N VAL A 273 7.24 -0.07 -11.87
CA VAL A 273 6.82 1.17 -11.23
C VAL A 273 6.47 0.92 -9.77
N ASN A 274 7.24 1.51 -8.85
CA ASN A 274 6.98 1.45 -7.41
C ASN A 274 5.80 2.38 -7.04
N SER A 275 4.57 1.91 -7.26
CA SER A 275 3.33 2.68 -7.07
C SER A 275 2.48 2.11 -5.95
N VAL A 276 2.04 2.97 -5.02
CA VAL A 276 1.08 2.63 -3.96
C VAL A 276 -0.20 1.96 -4.49
N MET A 277 -0.60 2.25 -5.72
CA MET A 277 -1.81 1.64 -6.29
C MET A 277 -1.66 0.14 -6.59
N ASN A 278 -0.43 -0.35 -6.73
CA ASN A 278 -0.17 -1.77 -6.95
C ASN A 278 -0.46 -2.61 -5.69
N GLU A 279 -0.44 -2.00 -4.50
CA GLU A 279 -0.67 -2.64 -3.19
C GLU A 279 -2.09 -3.23 -3.07
N GLY A 280 -3.08 -2.46 -3.53
CA GLY A 280 -4.50 -2.80 -3.44
C GLY A 280 -5.00 -3.80 -4.49
N ILE A 281 -4.14 -4.32 -5.37
CA ILE A 281 -4.51 -5.28 -6.42
C ILE A 281 -5.17 -6.53 -5.85
N TYR A 282 -6.19 -7.07 -6.52
CA TYR A 282 -6.91 -8.24 -6.03
C TYR A 282 -6.00 -9.45 -5.83
N GLY A 283 -5.84 -9.86 -4.57
CA GLY A 283 -4.82 -10.81 -4.16
C GLY A 283 -4.45 -10.67 -2.69
N MET A 284 -3.22 -11.03 -2.35
CA MET A 284 -2.67 -10.97 -1.00
C MET A 284 -1.28 -10.34 -1.06
N HIS A 285 -0.91 -9.57 -0.04
CA HIS A 285 0.45 -9.15 0.15
C HIS A 285 0.93 -9.35 1.59
N LEU A 286 2.24 -9.51 1.73
CA LEU A 286 2.94 -9.67 2.99
C LEU A 286 4.01 -8.59 3.11
N GLY A 287 3.91 -7.76 4.14
CA GLY A 287 4.78 -6.61 4.35
C GLY A 287 5.79 -6.84 5.46
N THR A 288 7.02 -6.38 5.26
CA THR A 288 8.10 -6.35 6.27
C THR A 288 8.56 -4.92 6.52
N GLY A 289 9.15 -4.67 7.70
CA GLY A 289 9.77 -3.39 8.02
C GLY A 289 8.82 -2.34 8.61
N ILE A 290 9.39 -1.31 9.24
CA ILE A 290 8.64 -0.26 9.93
C ILE A 290 8.89 1.07 9.22
N PRO A 291 7.96 1.61 8.41
CA PRO A 291 8.22 2.74 7.50
C PRO A 291 8.90 3.98 8.12
N ASN A 292 8.72 4.22 9.42
CA ASN A 292 9.32 5.34 10.16
C ASN A 292 10.77 5.11 10.63
N LYS A 293 11.26 3.87 10.55
CA LYS A 293 12.57 3.42 11.07
C LYS A 293 13.39 2.62 10.05
N SER A 294 12.76 1.91 9.13
CA SER A 294 13.36 1.18 8.01
C SER A 294 12.44 1.32 6.80
N PRO A 295 12.90 0.97 5.57
CA PRO A 295 11.97 0.74 4.48
C PRO A 295 10.95 -0.33 4.87
N HIS A 296 9.74 -0.18 4.33
CA HIS A 296 8.71 -1.20 4.34
C HIS A 296 8.65 -1.83 2.95
N ILE A 297 8.59 -3.15 2.86
CA ILE A 297 8.61 -3.90 1.60
C ILE A 297 7.46 -4.88 1.61
N ASP A 298 6.59 -4.77 0.61
CA ASP A 298 5.45 -5.66 0.38
C ASP A 298 5.76 -6.62 -0.75
N PHE A 299 5.62 -7.91 -0.47
CA PHE A 299 5.59 -8.95 -1.48
C PHE A 299 4.14 -9.16 -1.90
N ILE A 300 3.81 -8.95 -3.18
CA ILE A 300 2.42 -8.88 -3.64
C ILE A 300 2.10 -10.04 -4.58
N SER A 301 1.07 -10.83 -4.26
CA SER A 301 0.58 -11.97 -5.02
C SER A 301 -0.82 -11.69 -5.58
N LYS A 302 -0.99 -11.81 -6.90
CA LYS A 302 -2.28 -11.64 -7.59
C LYS A 302 -3.16 -12.90 -7.55
N THR A 303 -2.60 -14.03 -7.15
CA THR A 303 -3.23 -15.35 -7.25
C THR A 303 -3.68 -15.87 -5.89
N LEU A 304 -2.92 -15.61 -4.83
CA LEU A 304 -3.28 -16.04 -3.49
C LEU A 304 -4.36 -15.13 -2.92
N LYS A 305 -5.51 -15.71 -2.58
CA LYS A 305 -6.73 -14.99 -2.20
C LYS A 305 -7.42 -15.68 -1.04
N LEU A 306 -8.18 -14.91 -0.27
CA LEU A 306 -9.07 -15.43 0.75
C LEU A 306 -10.39 -15.90 0.12
N VAL A 307 -10.44 -17.18 -0.27
CA VAL A 307 -11.62 -17.82 -0.93
C VAL A 307 -12.81 -17.94 0.00
#